data_AF-A0A3C1BM77-F1
#
_entry.id   AF-A0A3C1BM77-F1
#
_cell.length_a   1.000
_cell.length_b   1.000
_cell.length_c   1.000
_cell.angle_alpha   90.00
_cell.angle_beta   90.00
_cell.angle_gamma   90.00
#
_symmetry.space_group_name_H-M   'P 1'
#
loop_
_entity.id
_entity.type
_entity.pdbx_description
1 polymer ?
#
loop_
_entity_poly.entity_id
_entity_poly.type
_entity_poly.pdbx_seq_one_letter_code
_entity_poly.pdbx_strand_id
1 'polypeptide(L)'
;MSEQAEALSETAIRSPHIVVVGNEKGGSGKTTTAMHVAAALLNEGFRVGTMDLDVRQRSFSRYIENRKIWVGRRAVAMPEHFPLEEFSYNDLALRQRAEQEQFVAAMTHLRAGNDFIVVDSPGSDSYLSRLGHAAADTLITPINESFVDFDLLATVDPDDLSITGPSIYSEMVWSC
;
A
#
# COMPACT_ATOMS: atom_id res chain seq x y z
N MET A 1 -43.19 -3.82 -13.12
CA MET A 1 -42.13 -3.70 -14.16
C MET A 1 -41.05 -2.67 -13.80
N SER A 2 -41.23 -1.86 -12.74
CA SER A 2 -40.26 -0.85 -12.29
C SER A 2 -39.26 -1.34 -11.24
N GLU A 3 -39.63 -2.28 -10.37
CA GLU A 3 -38.74 -2.75 -9.28
C GLU A 3 -37.57 -3.66 -9.72
N GLN A 4 -37.70 -4.37 -10.86
CA GLN A 4 -36.63 -5.26 -11.34
C GLN A 4 -35.50 -4.50 -12.07
N ALA A 5 -35.73 -3.27 -12.52
CA ALA A 5 -34.70 -2.43 -13.15
C ALA A 5 -33.80 -1.75 -12.10
N GLU A 6 -34.32 -1.52 -10.90
CA GLU A 6 -33.60 -0.89 -9.78
C GLU A 6 -32.63 -1.88 -9.11
N ALA A 7 -33.05 -3.16 -8.97
CA ALA A 7 -32.21 -4.24 -8.44
C ALA A 7 -31.02 -4.62 -9.35
N LEU A 8 -31.07 -4.30 -10.65
CA LEU A 8 -29.97 -4.51 -11.59
C LEU A 8 -28.96 -3.34 -11.62
N SER A 9 -29.31 -2.20 -11.01
CA SER A 9 -28.43 -1.03 -10.86
C SER A 9 -27.51 -1.11 -9.64
N GLU A 10 -27.76 -2.03 -8.71
CA GLU A 10 -27.11 -2.06 -7.40
C GLU A 10 -25.86 -2.97 -7.33
N THR A 11 -25.64 -3.84 -8.33
CA THR A 11 -24.37 -4.55 -8.51
C THR A 11 -23.39 -3.67 -9.28
N ALA A 12 -23.18 -2.43 -8.85
CA ALA A 12 -21.95 -1.75 -9.19
C ALA A 12 -20.82 -2.65 -8.70
N ILE A 13 -19.95 -3.11 -9.60
CA ILE A 13 -18.70 -3.77 -9.21
C ILE A 13 -17.95 -2.73 -8.39
N ARG A 14 -18.14 -2.75 -7.07
CA ARG A 14 -17.45 -1.83 -6.17
C ARG A 14 -15.99 -2.24 -6.22
N SER A 15 -15.21 -1.44 -6.94
CA SER A 15 -13.76 -1.52 -6.86
C SER A 15 -13.37 -1.33 -5.38
N PRO A 16 -12.46 -2.15 -4.84
CA PRO A 16 -11.97 -1.90 -3.50
C PRO A 16 -11.28 -0.55 -3.41
N HIS A 17 -11.31 0.00 -2.20
CA HIS A 17 -10.56 1.21 -1.85
C HIS A 17 -9.12 0.84 -1.50
N ILE A 18 -8.15 1.52 -2.11
CA ILE A 18 -6.73 1.21 -2.01
C ILE A 18 -6.05 2.18 -1.04
N VAL A 19 -5.54 1.62 0.05
CA VAL A 19 -4.76 2.33 1.05
C VAL A 19 -3.30 1.96 0.89
N VAL A 20 -2.47 2.93 0.53
CA VAL A 20 -1.02 2.75 0.44
C VAL A 20 -0.38 3.42 1.65
N VAL A 21 0.50 2.69 2.33
CA VAL A 21 1.33 3.22 3.42
C VAL A 21 2.74 3.38 2.91
N GLY A 22 3.18 4.64 2.77
CA GLY A 22 4.47 4.96 2.14
C GLY A 22 5.13 6.21 2.71
N ASN A 23 6.47 6.22 2.71
CA ASN A 23 7.33 7.33 3.13
C ASN A 23 8.79 6.99 2.74
N GLU A 24 9.56 7.99 2.30
CA GLU A 24 10.97 7.96 1.89
C GLU A 24 12.00 7.67 2.99
N LYS A 25 11.55 7.42 4.23
CA LYS A 25 12.45 7.11 5.34
C LYS A 25 12.22 5.71 5.92
N GLY A 26 13.32 4.99 6.13
CA GLY A 26 13.32 3.76 6.93
C GLY A 26 12.97 4.06 8.39
N GLY A 27 12.18 3.17 9.03
CA GLY A 27 11.92 3.26 10.47
C GLY A 27 10.82 4.25 10.90
N SER A 28 10.00 4.76 9.99
CA SER A 28 8.85 5.64 10.32
C SER A 28 7.57 4.91 10.78
N GLY A 29 7.63 3.58 10.93
CA GLY A 29 6.47 2.79 11.36
C GLY A 29 5.51 2.36 10.24
N LYS A 30 5.87 2.50 8.95
CA LYS A 30 5.03 2.10 7.79
C LYS A 30 4.39 0.73 7.92
N THR A 31 5.20 -0.32 8.01
CA THR A 31 4.71 -1.69 8.12
C THR A 31 3.81 -1.86 9.35
N THR A 32 4.17 -1.24 10.49
CA THR A 32 3.32 -1.27 11.69
C THR A 32 1.97 -0.60 11.44
N THR A 33 1.94 0.55 10.77
CA THR A 33 0.70 1.23 10.39
C THR A 33 -0.13 0.38 9.42
N ALA A 34 0.48 -0.19 8.38
CA ALA A 34 -0.19 -1.08 7.43
C ALA A 34 -0.82 -2.30 8.12
N MET A 35 -0.10 -2.92 9.07
CA MET A 35 -0.62 -4.03 9.88
C MET A 35 -1.86 -3.65 10.68
N HIS A 36 -1.85 -2.48 11.34
CA HIS A 36 -2.96 -2.05 12.18
C HIS A 36 -4.16 -1.58 11.35
N VAL A 37 -3.93 -0.91 10.21
CA VAL A 37 -5.00 -0.55 9.27
C VAL A 37 -5.70 -1.81 8.76
N ALA A 38 -4.94 -2.82 8.30
CA ALA A 38 -5.52 -4.08 7.85
C ALA A 38 -6.29 -4.81 8.96
N ALA A 39 -5.75 -4.84 10.18
CA ALA A 39 -6.42 -5.47 11.32
C ALA A 39 -7.71 -4.74 11.73
N ALA A 40 -7.73 -3.41 11.70
CA ALA A 40 -8.90 -2.60 12.00
C ALA A 40 -10.01 -2.83 10.96
N LEU A 41 -9.67 -2.81 9.67
CA LEU A 41 -10.63 -3.06 8.59
C LEU A 41 -11.25 -4.47 8.68
N LEU A 42 -10.44 -5.49 9.00
CA LEU A 42 -10.93 -6.85 9.25
C LEU A 42 -11.86 -6.90 10.47
N ASN A 43 -11.57 -6.14 11.53
CA ASN A 43 -12.39 -6.09 12.73
C ASN A 43 -13.76 -5.43 12.47
N GLU A 44 -13.82 -4.48 11.55
CA GLU A 44 -15.06 -3.87 11.06
C GLU A 44 -15.84 -4.78 10.08
N GLY A 45 -15.32 -5.98 9.78
CA GLY A 45 -16.00 -6.98 8.95
C GLY A 45 -15.77 -6.82 7.44
N PHE A 46 -14.86 -5.96 7.01
CA PHE A 46 -14.51 -5.83 5.59
C PHE A 46 -13.62 -6.98 5.11
N ARG A 47 -13.74 -7.30 3.82
CA ARG A 47 -12.79 -8.19 3.12
C ARG A 47 -11.55 -7.37 2.75
N VAL A 48 -10.38 -7.79 3.22
CA VAL A 48 -9.15 -7.02 3.10
C VAL A 48 -8.11 -7.80 2.29
N GLY A 49 -7.69 -7.22 1.17
CA GLY A 49 -6.51 -7.64 0.42
C GLY A 49 -5.26 -6.96 0.97
N THR A 50 -4.12 -7.64 0.93
CA THR A 50 -2.84 -7.08 1.38
C THR A 50 -1.72 -7.37 0.39
N MET A 51 -0.82 -6.40 0.22
CA MET A 51 0.36 -6.49 -0.65
C MET A 51 1.57 -5.82 0.02
N ASP A 52 2.74 -6.41 -0.15
CA ASP A 52 4.03 -5.89 0.34
C ASP A 52 4.91 -5.55 -0.87
N LEU A 53 5.17 -4.26 -1.10
CA LEU A 53 6.00 -3.80 -2.21
C LEU A 53 7.49 -3.85 -1.87
N ASP A 54 7.86 -4.08 -0.61
CA ASP A 54 9.24 -4.33 -0.20
C ASP A 54 9.57 -5.83 -0.40
N VAL A 55 9.76 -6.22 -1.66
CA VAL A 55 10.06 -7.61 -2.04
C VAL A 55 11.36 -8.16 -1.44
N ARG A 56 12.23 -7.30 -0.89
CA ARG A 56 13.48 -7.69 -0.24
C ARG A 56 13.30 -7.95 1.24
N GLN A 57 12.74 -6.98 1.98
CA GLN A 57 12.53 -7.13 3.41
C GLN A 57 11.28 -7.96 3.71
N ARG A 58 10.21 -7.82 2.93
CA ARG A 58 8.97 -8.60 3.06
C ARG A 58 8.40 -8.57 4.48
N SER A 59 8.53 -7.44 5.18
CA SER A 59 8.19 -7.35 6.60
C SER A 59 6.69 -7.52 6.83
N PHE A 60 5.87 -6.97 5.94
CA PHE A 60 4.41 -7.11 6.02
C PHE A 60 3.99 -8.53 5.62
N SER A 61 4.56 -9.09 4.55
CA SER A 61 4.32 -10.49 4.15
C SER A 61 4.66 -11.47 5.27
N ARG A 62 5.86 -11.36 5.87
CA ARG A 62 6.30 -12.22 6.97
C ARG A 62 5.36 -12.13 8.17
N TYR A 63 4.84 -10.94 8.48
CA TYR A 63 3.84 -10.78 9.52
C TYR A 63 2.54 -11.54 9.21
N ILE A 64 2.02 -11.44 7.99
CA ILE A 64 0.80 -12.17 7.60
C ILE A 64 1.01 -13.68 7.64
N GLU A 65 2.16 -14.16 7.16
CA GLU A 65 2.56 -15.58 7.23
C GLU A 65 2.60 -16.07 8.69
N ASN A 66 3.28 -15.34 9.58
CA ASN A 66 3.36 -15.66 11.01
C ASN A 66 1.97 -15.63 11.68
N ARG A 67 1.15 -14.63 11.34
CA ARG A 67 -0.22 -14.52 11.84
C ARG A 67 -1.06 -15.71 11.40
N LYS A 68 -0.94 -16.16 10.14
CA LYS A 68 -1.65 -17.33 9.62
C LYS A 68 -1.31 -18.60 10.40
N ILE A 69 -0.02 -18.82 10.70
CA ILE A 69 0.44 -19.93 11.53
C ILE A 69 -0.16 -19.83 12.94
N TRP A 70 -0.10 -18.64 13.55
CA TRP A 70 -0.61 -18.41 14.90
C TRP A 70 -2.12 -18.61 15.02
N VAL A 71 -2.89 -18.13 14.04
CA VAL A 71 -4.36 -18.29 14.01
C VAL A 71 -4.72 -19.78 14.07
N GLY A 72 -4.06 -20.62 13.26
CA GLY A 72 -4.29 -22.06 13.26
C GLY A 72 -5.76 -22.40 13.00
N ARG A 73 -6.45 -22.97 14.00
CA ARG A 73 -7.89 -23.33 13.94
C ARG A 73 -8.83 -22.27 14.55
N ARG A 74 -8.31 -21.12 14.97
CA ARG A 74 -9.12 -20.08 15.63
C ARG A 74 -9.97 -19.34 14.59
N ALA A 75 -11.16 -18.92 15.01
CA ALA A 75 -12.03 -18.06 14.21
C ALA A 75 -11.58 -16.60 14.27
N VAL A 76 -10.43 -16.30 13.68
CA VAL A 76 -9.88 -14.94 13.56
C VAL A 76 -9.82 -14.57 12.10
N ALA A 77 -10.39 -13.41 11.75
CA ALA A 77 -10.35 -12.91 10.38
C ALA A 77 -8.90 -12.70 9.91
N MET A 78 -8.65 -13.08 8.65
CA MET A 78 -7.36 -12.98 7.99
C MET A 78 -7.55 -12.24 6.67
N PRO A 79 -6.61 -11.36 6.28
CA PRO A 79 -6.64 -10.78 4.97
C PRO A 79 -6.26 -11.81 3.90
N GLU A 80 -6.70 -11.56 2.68
CA GLU A 80 -6.13 -12.21 1.50
C GLU A 80 -4.80 -11.54 1.17
N HIS A 81 -3.70 -12.30 1.18
CA HIS A 81 -2.36 -11.76 0.94
C HIS A 81 -1.80 -12.25 -0.39
N PHE A 82 -1.39 -11.31 -1.24
CA PHE A 82 -0.71 -11.63 -2.49
C PHE A 82 0.80 -11.39 -2.34
N PRO A 83 1.63 -12.45 -2.30
CA PRO A 83 3.07 -12.29 -2.22
C PRO A 83 3.64 -11.79 -3.55
N LEU A 84 4.58 -10.85 -3.48
CA LEU A 84 5.35 -10.39 -4.63
C LEU A 84 6.76 -11.00 -4.60
N GLU A 85 7.27 -11.40 -5.76
CA GLU A 85 8.62 -11.92 -5.94
C GLU A 85 9.60 -10.82 -6.34
N GLU A 86 10.87 -10.97 -5.94
CA GLU A 86 11.97 -10.14 -6.41
C GLU A 86 12.54 -10.68 -7.72
N PHE A 87 12.65 -9.82 -8.73
CA PHE A 87 13.26 -10.17 -10.00
C PHE A 87 14.74 -9.76 -10.07
N SER A 88 15.62 -10.68 -10.48
CA SER A 88 17.08 -10.45 -10.56
C SER A 88 17.58 -10.18 -11.99
N TYR A 89 16.81 -9.45 -12.81
CA TYR A 89 17.25 -9.11 -14.17
C TYR A 89 18.30 -7.99 -14.17
N ASN A 90 19.39 -8.20 -14.94
CA ASN A 90 20.42 -7.17 -15.16
C ASN A 90 19.88 -5.99 -15.98
N ASP A 91 18.98 -6.26 -16.92
CA ASP A 91 18.30 -5.23 -17.71
C ASP A 91 17.19 -4.55 -16.90
N LEU A 92 17.26 -3.23 -16.76
CA LEU A 92 16.30 -2.44 -15.97
C LEU A 92 14.89 -2.48 -16.57
N ALA A 93 14.76 -2.34 -17.90
CA ALA A 93 13.46 -2.28 -18.56
C ALA A 93 12.74 -3.62 -18.48
N LEU A 94 13.48 -4.72 -18.62
CA LEU A 94 12.94 -6.07 -18.44
C LEU A 94 12.47 -6.29 -16.99
N ARG A 95 13.25 -5.83 -16.00
CA ARG A 95 12.88 -5.93 -14.59
C ARG A 95 11.63 -5.15 -14.25
N GLN A 96 11.55 -3.89 -14.66
CA GLN A 96 10.38 -3.05 -14.45
C GLN A 96 9.14 -3.61 -15.13
N ARG A 97 9.28 -4.16 -16.35
CA ARG A 97 8.16 -4.82 -17.03
C ARG A 97 7.64 -6.03 -16.24
N ALA A 98 8.52 -6.89 -15.73
CA ALA A 98 8.13 -8.03 -14.92
C ALA A 98 7.47 -7.59 -13.60
N GLU A 99 8.02 -6.57 -12.93
CA GLU A 99 7.44 -5.96 -11.73
C GLU A 99 6.04 -5.38 -12.02
N GLN A 100 5.85 -4.70 -13.14
CA GLN A 100 4.57 -4.15 -13.57
C GLN A 100 3.54 -5.26 -13.85
N GLU A 101 3.92 -6.27 -14.61
CA GLU A 101 3.06 -7.41 -14.94
C GLU A 101 2.60 -8.13 -13.66
N GLN A 102 3.52 -8.35 -12.72
CA GLN A 102 3.21 -8.94 -11.41
C GLN A 102 2.28 -8.05 -10.57
N PHE A 103 2.56 -6.75 -10.50
CA PHE A 103 1.71 -5.79 -9.76
C PHE A 103 0.28 -5.76 -10.32
N VAL A 104 0.13 -5.73 -11.65
CA VAL A 104 -1.19 -5.77 -12.31
C VAL A 104 -1.92 -7.07 -12.02
N ALA A 105 -1.22 -8.21 -12.06
CA ALA A 105 -1.82 -9.50 -11.72
C ALA A 105 -2.29 -9.55 -10.25
N ALA A 106 -1.45 -9.08 -9.33
CA ALA A 106 -1.76 -9.01 -7.90
C ALA A 106 -2.98 -8.11 -7.63
N MET A 107 -3.00 -6.91 -8.22
CA MET A 107 -4.13 -5.98 -8.10
C MET A 107 -5.42 -6.56 -8.70
N THR A 108 -5.35 -7.18 -9.88
CA THR A 108 -6.51 -7.81 -10.52
C THR A 108 -7.12 -8.90 -9.65
N HIS A 109 -6.26 -9.74 -9.07
CA HIS A 109 -6.69 -10.79 -8.14
C HIS A 109 -7.36 -10.21 -6.89
N LEU A 110 -6.70 -9.28 -6.20
CA LEU A 110 -7.21 -8.70 -4.96
C LEU A 110 -8.49 -7.87 -5.20
N ARG A 111 -8.63 -7.22 -6.35
CA ARG A 111 -9.83 -6.45 -6.71
C ARG A 111 -11.09 -7.30 -6.88
N ALA A 112 -10.97 -8.59 -7.19
CA ALA A 112 -12.13 -9.44 -7.41
C ALA A 112 -12.87 -9.81 -6.11
N GLY A 113 -12.17 -9.86 -4.98
CA GLY A 113 -12.66 -10.48 -3.75
C GLY A 113 -12.70 -9.58 -2.52
N ASN A 114 -12.18 -8.35 -2.59
CA ASN A 114 -11.97 -7.52 -1.42
C ASN A 114 -12.70 -6.17 -1.50
N ASP A 115 -12.97 -5.59 -0.34
CA ASP A 115 -13.55 -4.25 -0.19
C ASP A 115 -12.46 -3.19 0.00
N PHE A 116 -11.32 -3.60 0.58
CA PHE A 116 -10.12 -2.77 0.74
C PHE A 116 -8.86 -3.51 0.30
N ILE A 117 -7.87 -2.77 -0.22
CA ILE A 117 -6.51 -3.29 -0.45
C ILE A 117 -5.53 -2.42 0.35
N VAL A 118 -4.78 -3.03 1.26
CA VAL A 118 -3.73 -2.34 2.05
C VAL A 118 -2.36 -2.71 1.49
N VAL A 119 -1.59 -1.71 1.10
CA VAL A 119 -0.29 -1.87 0.46
C VAL A 119 0.80 -1.23 1.34
N ASP A 120 1.80 -2.02 1.73
CA ASP A 120 2.99 -1.50 2.44
C ASP A 120 4.10 -1.21 1.41
N SER A 121 4.66 0.00 1.44
CA SER A 121 5.74 0.40 0.54
C SER A 121 7.12 0.37 1.25
N PRO A 122 8.20 0.09 0.50
CA PRO A 122 9.55 0.22 1.05
C PRO A 122 9.86 1.67 1.45
N GLY A 123 10.92 1.86 2.24
CA GLY A 123 11.44 3.18 2.58
C GLY A 123 12.24 3.86 1.47
N SER A 124 12.63 3.12 0.42
CA SER A 124 13.34 3.65 -0.74
C SER A 124 12.39 3.83 -1.90
N ASP A 125 12.65 4.82 -2.75
CA ASP A 125 11.99 4.94 -4.05
C ASP A 125 12.34 3.73 -4.95
N SER A 126 11.33 2.94 -5.29
CA SER A 126 11.41 1.78 -6.16
C SER A 126 10.31 1.84 -7.23
N TYR A 127 10.48 1.07 -8.31
CA TYR A 127 9.47 1.04 -9.36
C TYR A 127 8.12 0.51 -8.86
N LEU A 128 8.14 -0.55 -8.04
CA LEU A 128 6.94 -1.06 -7.36
C LEU A 128 6.32 -0.02 -6.43
N SER A 129 7.10 0.76 -5.66
CA SER A 129 6.54 1.78 -4.79
C SER A 129 5.80 2.85 -5.60
N ARG A 130 6.36 3.32 -6.72
CA ARG A 130 5.68 4.29 -7.60
C ARG A 130 4.37 3.75 -8.18
N LEU A 131 4.34 2.49 -8.62
CA LEU A 131 3.09 1.84 -9.05
C LEU A 131 2.05 1.79 -7.93
N GLY A 132 2.48 1.49 -6.72
CA GLY A 132 1.63 1.54 -5.53
C GLY A 132 1.01 2.92 -5.32
N HIS A 133 1.84 3.96 -5.26
CA HIS A 133 1.39 5.33 -5.04
C HIS A 133 0.40 5.80 -6.13
N ALA A 134 0.70 5.50 -7.40
CA ALA A 134 -0.18 5.83 -8.53
C ALA A 134 -1.55 5.12 -8.47
N ALA A 135 -1.62 3.97 -7.78
CA ALA A 135 -2.86 3.20 -7.62
C ALA A 135 -3.65 3.57 -6.35
N ALA A 136 -3.13 4.45 -5.50
CA ALA A 136 -3.71 4.74 -4.19
C ALA A 136 -4.98 5.60 -4.29
N ASP A 137 -6.06 5.17 -3.64
CA ASP A 137 -7.19 6.06 -3.32
C ASP A 137 -6.89 6.88 -2.05
N THR A 138 -6.04 6.35 -1.17
CA THR A 138 -5.56 7.04 0.03
C THR A 138 -4.11 6.69 0.29
N LEU A 139 -3.28 7.73 0.42
CA LEU A 139 -1.89 7.62 0.83
C LEU A 139 -1.78 7.99 2.32
N ILE A 140 -1.23 7.06 3.11
CA ILE A 140 -0.88 7.30 4.51
C ILE A 140 0.65 7.41 4.59
N THR A 141 1.13 8.54 5.09
CA THR A 141 2.57 8.81 5.27
C THR A 141 2.90 8.95 6.74
N PRO A 142 3.29 7.86 7.43
CA PRO A 142 3.78 7.93 8.80
C PRO A 142 5.08 8.73 8.83
N ILE A 143 5.12 9.77 9.65
CA ILE A 143 6.29 10.63 9.89
C ILE A 143 6.73 10.47 11.34
N ASN A 144 8.04 10.40 11.56
CA ASN A 144 8.60 10.47 12.91
C ASN A 144 8.67 11.94 13.35
N GLU A 145 8.66 12.19 14.67
CA GLU A 145 8.81 13.53 15.24
C GLU A 145 10.30 13.95 15.23
N SER A 146 10.80 14.31 14.05
CA SER A 146 12.15 14.85 13.85
C SER A 146 12.09 16.00 12.84
N PHE A 147 12.84 17.09 13.08
CA PHE A 147 12.94 18.19 12.11
C PHE A 147 13.42 17.73 10.72
N VAL A 148 14.23 16.67 10.67
CA VAL A 148 14.67 16.03 9.41
C VAL A 148 13.52 15.35 8.66
N ASP A 149 12.43 15.01 9.34
CA ASP A 149 11.23 14.39 8.74
C ASP A 149 10.25 15.42 8.16
N PHE A 150 10.29 16.68 8.60
CA PHE A 150 9.51 17.76 7.98
C PHE A 150 10.04 18.13 6.60
N ASP A 151 11.36 18.13 6.42
CA ASP A 151 12.03 18.34 5.12
C ASP A 151 11.64 17.30 4.05
N LEU A 152 11.18 16.11 4.46
CA LEU A 152 10.67 15.09 3.55
C LEU A 152 9.24 15.37 3.07
N LEU A 153 8.49 16.30 3.66
CA LEU A 153 7.16 16.71 3.18
C LEU A 153 7.20 18.08 2.49
N ALA A 154 8.01 19.00 3.02
CA ALA A 154 8.20 20.32 2.45
C ALA A 154 9.57 20.86 2.85
N THR A 155 10.24 21.56 1.95
CA THR A 155 11.48 22.27 2.28
C THR A 155 11.12 23.45 3.18
N VAL A 156 11.76 23.58 4.33
CA VAL A 156 11.44 24.61 5.33
C VAL A 156 12.60 25.58 5.51
N ASP A 157 12.31 26.88 5.64
CA ASP A 157 13.32 27.87 6.02
C ASP A 157 13.78 27.60 7.47
N PRO A 158 15.09 27.44 7.72
CA PRO A 158 15.60 27.09 9.04
C PRO A 158 15.46 28.20 10.10
N ASP A 159 15.29 29.45 9.69
CA ASP A 159 15.22 30.60 10.60
C ASP A 159 13.78 30.94 11.03
N ASP A 160 12.78 30.70 10.17
CA ASP A 160 11.37 31.06 10.46
C ASP A 160 10.35 29.93 10.29
N LEU A 161 10.78 28.73 9.88
CA LEU A 161 9.95 27.54 9.67
C LEU A 161 8.84 27.73 8.60
N SER A 162 8.97 28.73 7.72
CA SER A 162 8.07 28.89 6.59
C SER A 162 8.32 27.84 5.50
N ILE A 163 7.24 27.39 4.84
CA ILE A 163 7.33 26.41 3.76
C ILE A 163 7.87 27.11 2.51
N THR A 164 9.06 26.71 2.05
CA THR A 164 9.74 27.30 0.90
C THR A 164 9.49 26.54 -0.42
N GLY A 165 9.04 25.28 -0.33
CA GLY A 165 8.68 24.49 -1.50
C GLY A 165 8.32 23.04 -1.16
N PRO A 166 7.77 22.27 -2.13
CA PRO A 166 7.58 20.83 -1.96
C PRO A 166 8.92 20.12 -1.77
N SER A 167 8.91 19.01 -1.03
CA SER A 167 10.06 18.11 -0.90
C SER A 167 10.15 17.12 -2.08
N ILE A 168 11.26 16.37 -2.14
CA ILE A 168 11.48 15.30 -3.12
C ILE A 168 10.33 14.28 -3.12
N TYR A 169 9.86 13.86 -1.94
CA TYR A 169 8.73 12.94 -1.82
C TYR A 169 7.41 13.54 -2.32
N SER A 170 7.12 14.80 -1.96
CA SER A 170 5.91 15.49 -2.40
C SER A 170 5.89 15.70 -3.92
N GLU A 171 7.04 16.01 -4.53
CA GLU A 171 7.17 16.09 -6.00
C GLU A 171 7.00 14.72 -6.68
N MET A 172 7.55 13.66 -6.10
CA MET A 172 7.41 12.30 -6.61
C MET A 172 5.95 11.85 -6.61
N VAL A 173 5.21 12.10 -5.52
CA VAL A 173 3.77 11.79 -5.44
C VAL A 173 2.96 12.61 -6.45
N TRP A 174 3.31 13.88 -6.67
CA TRP A 174 2.58 14.77 -7.59
C TRP A 174 2.87 14.50 -9.07
N SER A 175 3.97 13.80 -9.36
CA SER A 175 4.42 13.48 -10.73
C SER A 175 4.12 12.05 -11.17
N CYS A 176 3.59 11.22 -10.27
CA CYS A 176 3.01 9.91 -10.59
C CYS A 176 1.65 10.05 -11.28
#